data_AF-A0A0J1FKC8-F1
#
_entry.id   AF-A0A0J1FKC8-F1
#
_cell.length_a   1.000
_cell.length_b   1.000
_cell.length_c   1.000
_cell.angle_alpha   90.00
_cell.angle_beta   90.00
_cell.angle_gamma   90.00
#
_symmetry.space_group_name_H-M   'P 1'
#
loop_
_entity.id
_entity.type
_entity.pdbx_description
1 polymer ?
#
loop_
_entity_poly.entity_id
_entity_poly.type
_entity_poly.pdbx_seq_one_letter_code
_entity_poly.pdbx_strand_id
1 'polypeptide(L)'
;MLDLAKHCEFEEVAHLLIHGKLPTRDELAAYKTKLKALRGLPANVRTVLEALPAASHPMDVMRTGVSALGCTLPEKEGHTVSGARDIADKLLASLSSILLYWYHYSHNGERIQPETDDDSIGGHFLHLL
;
A
#
# COMPACT_ATOMS: atom_id res chain seq x y z
N MET A 1 -6.71 19.05 13.24
CA MET A 1 -6.11 18.87 11.89
C MET A 1 -4.85 19.68 11.69
N LEU A 2 -4.83 21.00 11.99
CA LEU A 2 -3.64 21.86 11.83
C LEU A 2 -2.39 21.31 12.54
N ASP A 3 -2.51 20.89 13.80
CA ASP A 3 -1.36 20.38 14.56
C ASP A 3 -0.82 19.05 13.99
N LEU A 4 -1.71 18.13 13.60
CA LEU A 4 -1.32 16.85 12.99
C LEU A 4 -0.57 17.08 11.67
N ALA A 5 -1.08 17.95 10.80
CA ALA A 5 -0.44 18.24 9.52
C ALA A 5 0.94 18.92 9.67
N LYS A 6 1.17 19.63 10.78
CA LYS A 6 2.43 20.34 11.04
C LYS A 6 3.48 19.47 11.71
N HIS A 7 3.07 18.48 12.50
CA HIS A 7 3.96 17.79 13.44
C HIS A 7 4.04 16.28 13.26
N CYS A 8 3.11 15.67 12.51
CA CYS A 8 3.08 14.22 12.34
C CYS A 8 3.52 13.80 10.94
N GLU A 9 4.22 12.67 10.87
CA GLU A 9 4.33 11.90 9.64
C GLU A 9 2.96 11.33 9.24
N PHE A 10 2.80 11.00 7.96
CA PHE A 10 1.58 10.36 7.49
C PHE A 10 1.33 9.03 8.21
N GLU A 11 2.39 8.27 8.49
CA GLU A 11 2.34 6.99 9.19
C GLU A 11 1.86 7.12 10.64
N GLU A 12 2.15 8.23 11.31
CA GLU A 12 1.60 8.50 12.66
C GLU A 12 0.10 8.75 12.62
N VAL A 13 -0.37 9.48 11.61
CA VAL A 13 -1.80 9.75 11.40
C VAL A 13 -2.53 8.48 10.95
N ALA A 14 -1.91 7.68 10.07
CA ALA A 14 -2.43 6.37 9.68
C ALA A 14 -2.55 5.45 10.90
N HIS A 15 -1.52 5.43 11.77
CA HIS A 15 -1.57 4.67 13.00
C HIS A 15 -2.67 5.16 13.96
N LEU A 16 -2.86 6.48 14.08
CA LEU A 16 -3.97 7.06 14.83
C LEU A 16 -5.33 6.57 14.35
N LEU A 17 -5.55 6.54 13.04
CA LEU A 17 -6.84 6.16 12.46
C LEU A 17 -7.08 4.64 12.47
N ILE A 18 -6.07 3.83 12.13
CA ILE A 18 -6.19 2.37 12.00
C ILE A 18 -6.06 1.67 13.36
N HIS A 19 -5.09 2.09 14.16
CA HIS A 19 -4.73 1.46 15.45
C HIS A 19 -5.29 2.23 16.66
N GLY A 20 -5.89 3.40 16.44
CA GLY A 20 -6.72 4.12 17.42
C GLY A 20 -5.98 5.06 18.36
N LYS A 21 -4.66 5.26 18.17
CA LYS A 21 -3.84 6.17 18.98
C LYS A 21 -2.63 6.69 18.21
N LEU A 22 -2.12 7.85 18.61
CA LEU A 22 -0.79 8.28 18.15
C LEU A 22 0.26 7.31 18.68
N PRO A 23 1.19 6.83 17.83
CA PRO A 23 2.20 5.88 18.25
C PRO A 23 3.27 6.56 19.10
N THR A 24 3.88 5.80 20.00
CA THR A 24 5.19 6.16 20.56
C THR A 24 6.29 5.99 19.51
N ARG A 25 7.50 6.48 19.77
CA ARG A 25 8.63 6.37 18.83
C ARG A 25 8.95 4.91 18.44
N ASP A 26 8.90 4.00 19.41
CA ASP A 26 9.19 2.59 19.17
C ASP A 26 8.07 1.91 18.39
N GLU A 27 6.81 2.25 18.70
CA GLU A 27 5.64 1.77 17.95
C GLU A 27 5.66 2.29 16.50
N LEU A 28 6.04 3.55 16.28
CA LEU A 28 6.16 4.12 14.94
C LEU A 28 7.27 3.42 14.15
N ALA A 29 8.44 3.19 14.76
CA ALA A 29 9.53 2.49 14.10
C ALA A 29 9.13 1.06 13.68
N ALA A 30 8.44 0.33 14.57
CA ALA A 30 7.91 -1.00 14.27
C ALA A 30 6.84 -0.94 13.16
N TYR A 31 5.95 0.06 13.20
CA TYR A 31 4.89 0.24 12.22
C TYR A 31 5.44 0.55 10.82
N LYS A 32 6.41 1.47 10.73
CA LYS A 32 7.11 1.78 9.48
C LYS A 32 7.84 0.56 8.91
N THR A 33 8.49 -0.23 9.77
CA THR A 33 9.12 -1.50 9.37
C THR A 33 8.11 -2.50 8.83
N LYS A 34 6.95 -2.65 9.50
CA LYS A 34 5.84 -3.49 9.02
C LYS A 34 5.35 -3.02 7.65
N LEU A 35 5.05 -1.74 7.49
CA LEU A 35 4.54 -1.18 6.23
C LEU A 35 5.55 -1.34 5.08
N LYS A 36 6.83 -1.11 5.34
CA LYS A 36 7.91 -1.30 4.36
C LYS A 36 7.96 -2.73 3.82
N ALA A 37 7.81 -3.73 4.69
CA ALA A 37 7.74 -5.14 4.30
C ALA A 37 6.45 -5.52 3.54
N LEU A 38 5.37 -4.72 3.64
CA LEU A 38 4.08 -4.98 3.01
C LEU A 38 3.93 -4.39 1.60
N ARG A 39 4.96 -3.73 1.05
CA ARG A 39 4.94 -3.13 -0.31
C ARG A 39 4.82 -4.16 -1.44
N GLY A 40 5.24 -5.41 -1.21
CA GLY A 40 5.31 -6.42 -2.26
C GLY A 40 3.96 -6.77 -2.91
N LEU A 41 4.00 -7.10 -4.21
CA LEU A 41 2.84 -7.55 -4.97
C LEU A 41 2.89 -9.06 -5.23
N PRO A 42 1.84 -9.83 -4.86
CA PRO A 42 1.74 -11.25 -5.20
C PRO A 42 1.83 -11.50 -6.72
N ALA A 43 2.38 -12.65 -7.12
CA ALA A 43 2.61 -12.97 -8.54
C ALA A 43 1.33 -12.97 -9.38
N ASN A 44 0.22 -13.47 -8.83
CA ASN A 44 -1.08 -13.44 -9.52
C ASN A 44 -1.64 -12.01 -9.64
N VAL A 45 -1.45 -11.15 -8.63
CA VAL A 45 -1.83 -9.73 -8.69
C VAL A 45 -1.00 -9.00 -9.75
N ARG A 46 0.31 -9.28 -9.85
CA ARG A 46 1.15 -8.76 -10.94
C ARG A 46 0.60 -9.16 -12.31
N THR A 47 0.24 -10.43 -12.48
CA THR A 47 -0.38 -10.94 -13.72
C THR A 47 -1.68 -10.20 -14.07
N VAL A 48 -2.53 -9.93 -13.06
CA VAL A 48 -3.75 -9.14 -13.27
C VAL A 48 -3.43 -7.72 -13.71
N LEU A 49 -2.46 -7.05 -13.09
CA LEU A 49 -2.05 -5.69 -13.45
C LEU A 49 -1.45 -5.61 -14.85
N GLU A 50 -0.67 -6.62 -15.24
CA GLU A 50 -0.07 -6.72 -16.58
C GLU A 50 -1.13 -6.92 -17.69
N ALA A 51 -2.32 -7.39 -17.36
CA ALA A 51 -3.44 -7.54 -18.30
C ALA A 51 -4.23 -6.24 -18.52
N LEU A 52 -4.01 -5.19 -17.72
CA LEU A 52 -4.72 -3.92 -17.83
C LEU A 52 -4.05 -3.01 -18.87
N PRO A 53 -4.81 -2.46 -19.84
CA PRO A 53 -4.24 -1.60 -20.87
C PRO A 53 -3.73 -0.27 -20.29
N ALA A 54 -2.75 0.35 -20.97
CA ALA A 54 -2.22 1.66 -20.58
C ALA A 54 -3.28 2.77 -20.52
N ALA A 55 -4.33 2.66 -21.34
CA ALA A 55 -5.44 3.61 -21.37
C ALA A 55 -6.45 3.44 -20.21
N SER A 56 -6.28 2.44 -19.33
CA SER A 56 -7.15 2.28 -18.16
C SER A 56 -7.06 3.50 -17.25
N HIS A 57 -8.21 3.95 -16.75
CA HIS A 57 -8.22 5.02 -15.75
C HIS A 57 -7.49 4.55 -14.48
N PRO A 58 -6.55 5.32 -13.91
CA PRO A 58 -5.76 4.90 -12.74
C PRO A 58 -6.60 4.42 -11.53
N MET A 59 -7.78 5.01 -11.33
CA MET A 59 -8.71 4.56 -10.28
C MET A 59 -9.30 3.16 -10.56
N ASP A 60 -9.55 2.81 -11.83
CA ASP A 60 -10.04 1.48 -12.20
C ASP A 60 -8.94 0.42 -12.01
N VAL A 61 -7.69 0.80 -12.24
CA VAL A 61 -6.51 -0.02 -11.96
C VAL A 61 -6.42 -0.33 -10.47
N MET A 62 -6.45 0.70 -9.62
CA MET A 62 -6.43 0.50 -8.16
C MET A 62 -7.61 -0.36 -7.70
N ARG A 63 -8.84 -0.10 -8.19
CA ARG A 63 -10.01 -0.93 -7.89
C ARG A 63 -9.77 -2.40 -8.23
N THR A 64 -9.22 -2.65 -9.41
CA THR A 64 -9.00 -4.01 -9.92
C THR A 64 -7.86 -4.72 -9.17
N GLY A 65 -6.76 -4.02 -8.90
CA GLY A 65 -5.65 -4.54 -8.10
C GLY A 65 -6.07 -4.90 -6.67
N VAL A 66 -6.84 -4.03 -6.01
CA VAL A 66 -7.40 -4.30 -4.67
C VAL A 66 -8.38 -5.48 -4.71
N SER A 67 -9.23 -5.57 -5.72
CA SER A 67 -10.14 -6.70 -5.91
C SER A 67 -9.39 -8.03 -6.03
N ALA A 68 -8.37 -8.08 -6.89
CA ALA A 68 -7.51 -9.26 -7.04
C ALA A 68 -6.74 -9.59 -5.76
N LEU A 69 -6.27 -8.58 -5.03
CA LEU A 69 -5.59 -8.77 -3.75
C LEU A 69 -6.54 -9.36 -2.69
N GLY A 70 -7.81 -8.95 -2.67
CA GLY A 70 -8.83 -9.54 -1.78
C GLY A 70 -9.09 -11.02 -2.06
N CYS A 71 -9.02 -11.46 -3.31
CA CYS A 71 -9.08 -12.90 -3.65
C CYS A 71 -7.79 -13.65 -3.29
N THR A 72 -6.64 -12.96 -3.27
CA THR A 72 -5.32 -13.56 -3.06
C THR A 72 -4.98 -13.68 -1.58
N LEU A 73 -5.30 -12.65 -0.80
CA LEU A 73 -5.07 -12.52 0.64
C LEU A 73 -6.43 -12.22 1.31
N PRO A 74 -7.35 -13.19 1.33
CA PRO A 74 -8.71 -12.96 1.83
C PRO A 74 -8.73 -12.72 3.34
N GLU A 75 -9.72 -11.96 3.77
CA GLU A 75 -10.08 -11.85 5.19
C GLU A 75 -10.52 -13.23 5.71
N LYS A 76 -10.12 -13.55 6.95
CA LYS A 76 -10.59 -14.76 7.64
C LYS A 76 -12.05 -14.58 8.04
N GLU A 77 -12.86 -15.63 7.95
CA GLU A 77 -14.31 -15.62 8.27
C GLU A 77 -14.67 -15.02 9.65
N GLY A 78 -13.75 -15.03 10.61
CA GLY A 78 -13.97 -14.43 11.93
C GLY A 78 -14.02 -12.89 11.96
N HIS A 79 -13.62 -12.20 10.88
CA HIS A 79 -13.72 -10.73 10.71
C HIS A 79 -13.27 -9.94 11.95
N THR A 80 -12.11 -10.32 12.50
CA THR A 80 -11.62 -9.71 13.74
C THR A 80 -11.07 -8.31 13.47
N VAL A 81 -11.16 -7.42 14.46
CA VAL A 81 -10.59 -6.07 14.35
C VAL A 81 -9.09 -6.10 14.02
N SER A 82 -8.35 -7.09 14.53
CA SER A 82 -6.94 -7.28 14.20
C SER A 82 -6.74 -7.64 12.72
N GLY A 83 -7.55 -8.55 12.18
CA GLY A 83 -7.49 -8.93 10.76
C GLY A 83 -7.82 -7.76 9.83
N ALA A 84 -8.85 -6.97 10.18
CA ALA A 84 -9.20 -5.77 9.44
C ALA A 84 -8.06 -4.73 9.42
N ARG A 85 -7.35 -4.55 10.54
CA ARG A 85 -6.16 -3.69 10.62
C ARG A 85 -5.00 -4.20 9.77
N ASP A 86 -4.77 -5.51 9.75
CA ASP A 86 -3.74 -6.11 8.89
C ASP A 86 -4.03 -5.91 7.40
N ILE A 87 -5.30 -6.00 6.99
CA ILE A 87 -5.73 -5.69 5.62
C ILE A 87 -5.54 -4.20 5.32
N ALA A 88 -5.93 -3.32 6.25
CA ALA A 88 -5.76 -1.88 6.11
C ALA A 88 -4.28 -1.51 5.93
N ASP A 89 -3.39 -2.05 6.76
CA ASP A 89 -1.94 -1.84 6.68
C ASP A 89 -1.37 -2.37 5.34
N LYS A 90 -1.85 -3.54 4.87
CA LYS A 90 -1.44 -4.11 3.59
C LYS A 90 -1.84 -3.21 2.42
N LEU A 91 -3.09 -2.74 2.39
CA LEU A 91 -3.56 -1.84 1.35
C LEU A 91 -2.81 -0.52 1.39
N LEU A 92 -2.64 0.06 2.58
CA LEU A 92 -1.91 1.30 2.79
C LEU A 92 -0.49 1.24 2.24
N ALA A 93 0.23 0.13 2.48
CA ALA A 93 1.59 -0.07 2.01
C ALA A 93 1.72 -0.38 0.51
N SER A 94 0.73 -1.04 -0.09
CA SER A 94 0.84 -1.60 -1.46
C SER A 94 0.03 -0.88 -2.53
N LEU A 95 -0.82 0.10 -2.18
CA LEU A 95 -1.60 0.87 -3.17
C LEU A 95 -0.72 1.61 -4.17
N SER A 96 0.36 2.26 -3.72
CA SER A 96 1.36 2.88 -4.60
C SER A 96 2.00 1.82 -5.51
N SER A 97 2.37 0.68 -4.95
CA SER A 97 2.96 -0.43 -5.71
C SER A 97 2.00 -0.94 -6.80
N ILE A 98 0.71 -1.12 -6.51
CA ILE A 98 -0.32 -1.52 -7.49
C ILE A 98 -0.35 -0.52 -8.65
N LEU A 99 -0.45 0.77 -8.33
CA LEU A 99 -0.61 1.81 -9.33
C LEU A 99 0.63 1.96 -10.20
N LEU A 100 1.81 2.09 -9.59
CA LEU A 100 3.04 2.37 -10.33
C LEU A 100 3.59 1.13 -11.04
N TYR A 101 3.39 -0.08 -10.49
CA TYR A 101 3.73 -1.30 -11.22
C TYR A 101 2.95 -1.41 -12.54
N TRP A 102 1.63 -1.19 -12.49
CA TRP A 102 0.81 -1.13 -13.71
C TRP A 102 1.28 -0.02 -14.65
N TYR A 103 1.54 1.17 -14.12
CA TYR A 103 1.93 2.32 -14.94
C TYR A 103 3.20 2.04 -15.74
N HIS A 104 4.29 1.65 -15.06
CA HIS A 104 5.56 1.33 -15.71
C HIS A 104 5.47 0.14 -16.65
N TYR A 105 4.73 -0.91 -16.30
CA TYR A 105 4.57 -2.06 -17.19
C TYR A 105 3.83 -1.68 -18.47
N SER A 106 2.70 -0.98 -18.34
CA SER A 106 1.81 -0.67 -19.47
C SER A 106 2.32 0.47 -20.35
N HIS A 107 3.02 1.45 -19.79
CA HIS A 107 3.50 2.62 -20.53
C HIS A 107 4.96 2.48 -20.98
N ASN A 108 5.80 1.82 -20.18
CA ASN A 108 7.25 1.76 -20.39
C ASN A 108 7.75 0.33 -20.70
N GLY A 109 6.90 -0.69 -20.58
CA GLY A 109 7.29 -2.10 -20.78
C GLY A 109 8.21 -2.64 -19.68
N GLU A 110 8.25 -2.00 -18.52
CA GLU A 110 9.18 -2.32 -17.43
C GLU A 110 8.48 -2.96 -16.23
N ARG A 111 9.06 -4.04 -15.71
CA ARG A 111 8.66 -4.64 -14.42
C ARG A 111 9.52 -4.06 -13.31
N ILE A 112 9.02 -3.01 -12.67
CA ILE A 112 9.71 -2.37 -11.53
C ILE A 112 9.67 -3.25 -10.27
N GLN A 113 10.62 -3.00 -9.36
CA GLN A 113 10.70 -3.64 -8.04
C GLN A 113 9.98 -2.75 -7.00
N PRO A 114 8.77 -3.12 -6.52
CA PRO A 114 8.01 -2.29 -5.58
C PRO A 114 8.56 -2.31 -4.16
N GLU A 115 9.33 -3.32 -3.75
CA GLU A 115 9.94 -3.37 -2.42
C GLU A 115 11.19 -2.47 -2.33
N THR A 116 10.99 -1.15 -2.34
CA THR A 116 12.06 -0.15 -2.21
C THR A 116 12.46 0.10 -0.74
N ASP A 117 13.61 0.75 -0.55
CA ASP A 117 14.16 1.06 0.78
C ASP A 117 13.65 2.40 1.37
N ASP A 118 12.66 3.06 0.76
CA ASP A 118 12.16 4.35 1.26
C ASP A 118 11.53 4.23 2.65
N ASP A 119 11.67 5.27 3.48
CA ASP A 119 11.20 5.23 4.86
C ASP A 119 9.78 5.77 5.06
N SER A 120 9.06 6.15 4.00
CA SER A 120 7.66 6.56 4.08
C SER A 120 6.86 6.17 2.85
N ILE A 121 5.53 6.20 2.96
CA ILE A 121 4.58 5.94 1.88
C ILE A 121 4.68 7.02 0.80
N GLY A 122 4.82 8.29 1.22
CA GLY A 122 4.99 9.40 0.29
C GLY A 122 6.30 9.32 -0.48
N GLY A 123 7.41 9.00 0.20
CA GLY A 123 8.70 8.79 -0.44
C GLY A 123 8.67 7.60 -1.41
N HIS A 124 8.09 6.49 -0.98
CA HIS A 124 7.90 5.31 -1.82
C HIS A 124 7.10 5.60 -3.09
N PHE A 125 6.00 6.35 -2.97
CA PHE A 125 5.19 6.75 -4.13
C PHE A 125 6.01 7.56 -5.15
N LEU A 126 6.75 8.57 -4.70
CA LEU A 126 7.54 9.42 -5.58
C LEU A 126 8.75 8.72 -6.21
N HIS A 127 9.35 7.76 -5.51
CA HIS A 127 10.42 6.93 -6.06
C HIS A 127 9.91 6.06 -7.22
N LEU A 128 8.70 5.52 -7.11
CA LEU A 128 8.12 4.66 -8.14
C LEU A 128 7.45 5.42 -9.31
N LEU A 129 7.31 6.75 -9.26
CA LEU A 129 6.62 7.56 -10.27
C LEU A 129 7.56 8.02 -11.38
#